data_AF-A0A1J1A8X0-F1
#
_entry.id   AF-A0A1J1A8X0-F1
#
_cell.length_a   1.000
_cell.length_b   1.000
_cell.length_c   1.000
_cell.angle_alpha   90.00
_cell.angle_beta   90.00
_cell.angle_gamma   90.00
#
_symmetry.space_group_name_H-M   'P 1'
#
loop_
_entity.id
_entity.type
_entity.pdbx_description
1 polymer ?
#
loop_
_entity_poly.entity_id
_entity_poly.type
_entity_poly.pdbx_seq_one_letter_code
_entity_poly.pdbx_strand_id
1 'polypeptide(L)'
;MECDTQATAVDGTALVTAVIENPHDEPARFRLRNELDGPVWPPRRRGHPEAGWDENGYEGVLEPGERRALGYAVPAAAQAEPATIAWTEPAEATDSEPTAETAARSFRDPRPPRSVISPPGRRLDEGTTGERP
;
A
#
# COMPACT_ATOMS: atom_id res chain seq x y z
N MET A 1 1.16 1.30 23.95
CA MET A 1 1.89 0.87 22.74
C MET A 1 3.37 1.06 22.95
N GLU A 2 4.15 0.04 22.67
CA GLU A 2 5.61 0.07 22.80
C GLU A 2 6.26 -0.15 21.44
N CYS A 3 7.40 0.50 21.20
CA CYS A 3 8.09 0.48 19.92
C CYS A 3 9.60 0.46 20.12
N ASP A 4 10.25 -0.57 19.61
CA ASP A 4 11.71 -0.65 19.45
C ASP A 4 12.05 -0.38 17.99
N THR A 5 13.00 0.51 17.72
CA THR A 5 13.37 0.87 16.35
C THR A 5 14.87 0.93 16.17
N GLN A 6 15.32 0.56 14.99
CA GLN A 6 16.72 0.60 14.61
C GLN A 6 16.85 0.84 13.11
N ALA A 7 17.93 1.53 12.72
CA ALA A 7 18.28 1.74 11.32
C ALA A 7 19.71 1.31 11.04
N THR A 8 19.92 0.66 9.90
CA THR A 8 21.25 0.30 9.38
C THR A 8 21.46 0.96 8.03
N ALA A 9 22.60 1.62 7.84
CA ALA A 9 22.95 2.25 6.57
C ALA A 9 23.50 1.21 5.56
N VAL A 10 22.97 1.24 4.33
CA VAL A 10 23.38 0.41 3.20
C VAL A 10 23.33 1.25 1.93
N ASP A 11 24.48 1.53 1.30
CA ASP A 11 24.58 2.22 0.00
C ASP A 11 23.73 3.51 -0.11
N GLY A 12 23.84 4.39 0.89
CA GLY A 12 23.07 5.66 0.93
C GLY A 12 21.58 5.51 1.26
N THR A 13 21.14 4.31 1.62
CA THR A 13 19.79 3.99 2.07
C THR A 13 19.81 3.52 3.52
N ALA A 14 18.87 3.98 4.34
CA ALA A 14 18.62 3.43 5.67
C ALA A 14 17.62 2.27 5.56
N LEU A 15 18.02 1.10 6.04
CA LEU A 15 17.11 -0.02 6.29
C LEU A 15 16.60 0.10 7.72
N VAL A 16 15.30 0.34 7.88
CA VAL A 16 14.66 0.54 9.18
C VAL A 16 13.91 -0.73 9.58
N THR A 17 14.11 -1.15 10.82
CA THR A 17 13.31 -2.20 11.47
C THR A 17 12.63 -1.59 12.68
N ALA A 18 11.31 -1.81 12.79
CA ALA A 18 10.51 -1.43 13.94
C ALA A 18 9.78 -2.65 14.49
N VAL A 19 9.83 -2.86 15.80
CA VAL A 19 9.08 -3.90 16.50
C VAL A 19 8.09 -3.21 17.42
N ILE A 20 6.81 -3.42 17.15
CA ILE A 20 5.70 -2.76 17.82
C ILE A 20 4.93 -3.81 18.63
N GLU A 21 4.63 -3.50 19.88
CA GLU A 21 3.90 -4.38 20.81
C GLU A 21 2.69 -3.67 21.42
N ASN A 22 1.57 -4.37 21.48
CA ASN A 22 0.38 -3.95 22.20
C ASN A 22 0.35 -4.57 23.61
N PRO A 23 0.75 -3.84 24.67
CA PRO A 23 0.70 -4.35 26.04
C PRO A 23 -0.70 -4.28 26.68
N HIS A 24 -1.71 -3.77 25.96
CA HIS A 24 -3.06 -3.60 26.47
C HIS A 24 -3.89 -4.88 26.30
N ASP A 25 -4.96 -5.02 27.08
CA ASP A 25 -5.90 -6.15 27.02
C ASP A 25 -6.95 -5.99 25.89
N GLU A 26 -6.86 -4.90 25.13
CA GLU A 26 -7.81 -4.53 24.08
C GLU A 26 -7.05 -4.30 22.75
N PRO A 27 -7.68 -4.59 21.59
CA PRO A 27 -7.11 -4.28 20.29
C PRO A 27 -6.84 -2.78 20.14
N ALA A 28 -5.71 -2.44 19.53
CA ALA A 28 -5.30 -1.05 19.34
C ALA A 28 -4.87 -0.81 17.89
N ARG A 29 -5.42 0.25 17.29
CA ARG A 29 -4.93 0.81 16.04
C ARG A 29 -3.76 1.73 16.34
N PHE A 30 -2.74 1.69 15.50
CA PHE A 30 -1.57 2.52 15.67
C PHE A 30 -1.07 3.07 14.34
N ARG A 31 -0.33 4.16 14.43
CA ARG A 31 0.41 4.75 13.32
C ARG A 31 1.89 4.81 13.65
N LEU A 32 2.69 4.12 12.87
CA LEU A 32 4.14 4.30 12.81
C LEU A 32 4.46 5.38 11.75
N ARG A 33 5.24 6.38 12.13
CA ARG A 33 5.73 7.44 11.25
C ARG A 33 7.24 7.33 11.10
N ASN A 34 7.71 7.47 9.87
CA ASN A 34 9.13 7.62 9.57
C ASN A 34 9.61 9.04 9.89
N GLU A 35 10.75 9.15 10.57
CA GLU A 35 11.36 10.42 10.97
C GLU A 35 12.58 10.79 10.11
N LEU A 36 13.01 9.88 9.22
CA LEU A 36 14.11 10.15 8.30
C LEU A 36 13.68 11.07 7.15
N ASP A 37 14.58 11.97 6.71
CA ASP A 37 14.36 12.87 5.58
C ASP A 37 14.36 12.16 4.21
N GLY A 38 13.32 11.36 3.95
CA GLY A 38 13.15 10.69 2.67
C GLY A 38 11.84 9.91 2.57
N PRO A 39 11.45 9.50 1.35
CA PRO A 39 10.25 8.71 1.15
C PRO A 39 10.38 7.31 1.72
N VAL A 40 9.29 6.78 2.29
CA VAL A 40 9.23 5.37 2.70
C VAL A 40 9.18 4.47 1.47
N TRP A 41 10.08 3.50 1.42
CA TRP A 41 10.08 2.39 0.47
C TRP A 41 9.58 1.13 1.19
N PRO A 42 8.27 0.86 1.11
CA PRO A 42 7.70 -0.29 1.79
C PRO A 42 8.07 -1.59 1.08
N PRO A 43 7.99 -2.71 1.81
CA PRO A 43 8.09 -4.02 1.19
C PRO A 43 6.94 -4.19 0.19
N ARG A 44 7.23 -4.85 -0.93
CA ARG A 44 6.29 -4.99 -2.05
C ARG A 44 5.96 -6.45 -2.28
N ARG A 45 4.67 -6.75 -2.43
CA ARG A 45 4.16 -8.03 -2.91
C ARG A 45 3.53 -7.83 -4.28
N ARG A 46 4.05 -8.54 -5.29
CA ARG A 46 3.59 -8.45 -6.69
C ARG A 46 3.60 -7.01 -7.24
N GLY A 47 4.60 -6.21 -6.84
CA GLY A 47 4.76 -4.81 -7.27
C GLY A 47 3.96 -3.78 -6.47
N HIS A 48 3.01 -4.21 -5.63
CA HIS A 48 2.23 -3.32 -4.77
C HIS A 48 2.87 -3.24 -3.37
N PRO A 49 2.87 -2.07 -2.72
CA PRO A 49 3.14 -1.96 -1.29
C PRO A 49 2.28 -2.96 -0.50
N GLU A 50 2.85 -3.58 0.51
CA GLU A 50 2.06 -4.36 1.46
C GLU A 50 0.98 -3.47 2.13
N ALA A 51 -0.14 -4.08 2.53
CA ALA A 51 -1.25 -3.35 3.14
C ALA A 51 -0.81 -2.65 4.42
N GLY A 52 -1.35 -1.45 4.65
CA GLY A 52 -1.02 -0.59 5.80
C GLY A 52 0.10 0.41 5.53
N TRP A 53 0.90 0.24 4.46
CA TRP A 53 1.95 1.18 4.10
C TRP A 53 1.46 2.35 3.23
N ASP A 54 1.99 3.52 3.50
CA ASP A 54 1.93 4.69 2.61
C ASP A 54 3.30 5.41 2.57
N GLU A 55 3.32 6.60 1.97
CA GLU A 55 4.54 7.37 1.73
C GLU A 55 5.28 7.82 3.00
N ASN A 56 4.58 7.88 4.16
CA ASN A 56 5.12 8.39 5.43
C ASN A 56 5.30 7.32 6.52
N GLY A 57 4.83 6.09 6.30
CA GLY A 57 4.95 5.03 7.30
C GLY A 57 3.91 3.94 7.18
N TYR A 58 3.47 3.41 8.32
CA TYR A 58 2.58 2.26 8.42
C TYR A 58 1.43 2.51 9.40
N GLU A 59 0.23 2.11 9.02
CA GLU A 59 -0.93 1.99 9.90
C GLU A 59 -1.38 0.54 10.00
N GLY A 60 -1.70 0.09 11.21
CA GLY A 60 -2.27 -1.23 11.44
C GLY A 60 -2.98 -1.34 12.78
N VAL A 61 -3.50 -2.55 13.03
CA VAL A 61 -4.13 -2.94 14.30
C VAL A 61 -3.33 -4.11 14.87
N LEU A 62 -3.15 -4.09 16.20
CA LEU A 62 -2.58 -5.20 16.97
C LEU A 62 -3.61 -5.65 18.01
N GLU A 63 -3.85 -6.96 18.03
CA GLU A 63 -4.64 -7.62 19.06
C GLU A 63 -3.95 -7.53 20.45
N PRO A 64 -4.65 -7.84 21.55
CA PRO A 64 -4.06 -7.83 22.89
C PRO A 64 -2.81 -8.71 22.99
N GLY A 65 -1.70 -8.16 23.46
CA GLY A 65 -0.42 -8.86 23.55
C GLY A 65 0.25 -9.19 22.21
N GLU A 66 -0.31 -8.76 21.07
CA GLU A 66 0.31 -8.99 19.76
C GLU A 66 1.55 -8.12 19.58
N ARG A 67 2.57 -8.72 18.95
CA ARG A 67 3.79 -8.05 18.53
C ARG A 67 3.99 -8.19 17.02
N ARG A 68 4.32 -7.09 16.35
CA ARG A 68 4.55 -7.04 14.90
C ARG A 68 5.89 -6.40 14.57
N ALA A 69 6.66 -7.09 13.73
CA ALA A 69 7.87 -6.55 13.13
C ALA A 69 7.54 -5.92 11.77
N LEU A 70 8.01 -4.71 11.55
CA LEU A 70 7.89 -3.95 10.31
C LEU A 70 9.29 -3.61 9.80
N GLY A 71 9.53 -3.83 8.51
CA GLY A 71 10.77 -3.48 7.85
C GLY A 71 10.50 -2.62 6.62
N TYR A 72 11.27 -1.55 6.44
CA TYR A 72 11.17 -0.66 5.28
C TYR A 72 12.51 0.02 5.00
N ALA A 73 12.62 0.68 3.85
CA ALA A 73 13.82 1.43 3.47
C ALA A 73 13.51 2.91 3.27
N VAL A 74 14.51 3.76 3.48
CA VAL A 74 14.43 5.20 3.20
C VAL A 74 15.74 5.66 2.55
N PRO A 75 15.72 6.36 1.41
CA PRO A 75 16.93 6.88 0.77
C PRO A 75 17.45 8.14 1.52
N ALA A 76 17.86 7.92 2.76
CA ALA A 76 18.37 8.92 3.68
C ALA A 76 19.46 8.31 4.59
N ALA A 77 20.18 9.16 5.31
CA ALA A 77 21.12 8.69 6.33
C ALA A 77 20.37 7.99 7.49
N ALA A 78 20.96 6.91 8.01
CA ALA A 78 20.44 6.26 9.21
C ALA A 78 20.57 7.19 10.43
N GLN A 79 19.54 7.19 11.27
CA GLN A 79 19.50 7.94 12.53
C GLN A 79 19.19 7.00 13.69
N ALA A 80 19.50 7.42 14.93
CA ALA A 80 19.26 6.62 16.12
C ALA A 80 17.77 6.35 16.39
N GLU A 81 16.93 7.32 16.05
CA GLU A 81 15.47 7.27 16.19
C GLU A 81 14.82 7.41 14.80
N PRO A 82 14.84 6.35 13.98
CA PRO A 82 14.39 6.42 12.58
C PRO A 82 12.86 6.46 12.43
N ALA A 83 12.11 6.10 13.47
CA ALA A 83 10.67 6.02 13.43
C ALA A 83 10.05 6.21 14.82
N THR A 84 8.80 6.65 14.86
CA THR A 84 8.05 6.82 16.11
C THR A 84 6.58 6.45 15.95
N ILE A 85 5.92 6.11 17.06
CA ILE A 85 4.48 5.94 17.09
C ILE A 85 3.83 7.32 17.15
N ALA A 86 3.18 7.74 16.06
CA ALA A 86 2.57 9.05 15.94
C ALA A 86 1.24 9.16 16.71
N TRP A 87 0.44 8.08 16.69
CA TRP A 87 -0.78 7.98 17.47
C TRP A 87 -1.19 6.52 17.70
N THR A 88 -2.05 6.34 18.71
CA THR A 88 -2.63 5.05 19.10
C THR A 88 -4.07 5.28 19.54
N GLU A 89 -4.99 4.44 19.10
CA GLU A 89 -6.41 4.53 19.44
C GLU A 89 -7.00 3.13 19.64
N PRO A 90 -8.01 2.96 20.51
CA PRO A 90 -8.71 1.68 20.64
C PRO A 90 -9.31 1.23 19.31
N ALA A 91 -9.29 -0.07 19.04
CA ALA A 91 -9.91 -0.67 17.87
C ALA A 91 -10.91 -1.75 18.28
N GLU A 92 -11.93 -1.96 17.43
CA GLU A 92 -12.76 -3.15 17.56
C GLU A 92 -11.93 -4.37 17.12
N ALA A 93 -12.10 -5.49 17.84
CA ALA A 93 -11.45 -6.75 17.49
C ALA A 93 -11.77 -7.09 16.04
N THR A 94 -10.73 -7.19 15.21
CA THR A 94 -10.93 -7.47 13.79
C THR A 94 -11.06 -8.98 13.62
N ASP A 95 -12.29 -9.47 13.45
CA ASP A 95 -12.51 -10.77 12.81
C ASP A 95 -11.78 -10.73 11.46
N SER A 96 -10.84 -11.66 11.27
CA SER A 96 -9.76 -11.59 10.27
C SER A 96 -10.18 -11.15 8.86
N GLU A 97 -9.23 -10.52 8.15
CA GLU A 97 -9.18 -10.10 6.75
C GLU A 97 -10.47 -10.29 5.92
N PRO A 98 -11.03 -9.23 5.29
CA PRO A 98 -12.18 -9.41 4.40
C PRO A 98 -11.81 -10.38 3.27
N THR A 99 -12.43 -11.55 3.29
CA THR A 99 -12.27 -12.54 2.23
C THR A 99 -12.65 -11.93 0.89
N ALA A 100 -12.03 -12.40 -0.20
CA ALA A 100 -12.31 -11.91 -1.56
C ALA A 100 -13.82 -11.94 -1.93
N GLU A 101 -14.60 -12.78 -1.25
CA GLU A 101 -16.06 -12.87 -1.36
C GLU A 101 -16.77 -11.57 -0.91
N THR A 102 -16.27 -10.90 0.14
CA THR A 102 -16.81 -9.62 0.64
C THR A 102 -16.48 -8.47 -0.32
N ALA A 103 -15.30 -8.48 -0.94
CA ALA A 103 -14.91 -7.48 -1.94
C ALA A 103 -15.70 -7.60 -3.25
N ALA A 104 -16.06 -8.82 -3.67
CA ALA A 104 -16.82 -9.06 -4.90
C ALA A 104 -18.26 -8.50 -4.86
N ARG A 105 -18.90 -8.43 -3.69
CA ARG A 105 -20.25 -7.84 -3.55
C ARG A 105 -20.29 -6.32 -3.80
N SER A 106 -19.16 -5.62 -3.67
CA SER A 106 -19.08 -4.16 -3.85
C SER A 106 -18.93 -3.71 -5.31
N PHE A 107 -18.52 -4.61 -6.21
CA PHE A 107 -18.45 -4.30 -7.64
C PHE A 107 -19.80 -4.58 -8.30
N ARG A 108 -20.70 -3.59 -8.26
CA ARG A 108 -21.93 -3.60 -9.07
C ARG A 108 -21.56 -3.52 -10.56
N ASP A 109 -21.95 -4.56 -11.32
CA ASP A 109 -21.93 -4.75 -12.78
C ASP A 109 -20.69 -4.20 -13.54
N PRO A 110 -19.65 -5.02 -13.80
CA PRO A 110 -18.42 -4.62 -14.48
C PRO A 110 -18.57 -4.47 -16.00
N ARG A 111 -19.76 -4.22 -16.56
CA ARG A 111 -19.90 -4.05 -18.00
C ARG A 111 -19.36 -2.68 -18.44
N PRO A 112 -18.36 -2.64 -19.33
CA PRO A 112 -17.92 -1.39 -19.91
C PRO A 112 -19.09 -0.74 -20.67
N PRO A 113 -19.23 0.60 -20.64
CA PRO A 113 -20.23 1.28 -21.44
C PRO A 113 -20.04 0.93 -22.91
N ARG A 114 -21.15 0.66 -23.62
CA ARG A 114 -21.19 0.16 -25.01
C ARG A 114 -20.55 1.09 -26.05
N SER A 115 -20.08 2.26 -25.63
CA SER A 115 -19.50 3.30 -26.48
C SER A 115 -18.01 3.13 -26.78
N VAL A 116 -17.34 2.10 -26.23
CA VAL A 116 -15.88 1.91 -26.36
C VAL A 116 -15.49 0.92 -27.47
N ILE A 117 -16.47 0.36 -28.21
CA ILE A 117 -16.21 -0.52 -29.35
C ILE A 117 -16.30 0.29 -30.64
N SER A 118 -15.21 0.98 -31.01
CA SER A 118 -15.03 1.43 -32.39
C SER A 118 -14.44 0.28 -33.21
N PRO A 119 -15.10 -0.21 -34.27
CA PRO A 119 -14.48 -1.17 -35.18
C PRO A 119 -13.29 -0.50 -35.92
N PRO A 120 -12.18 -1.21 -36.16
CA PRO A 120 -11.06 -0.64 -36.92
C PRO A 120 -11.51 -0.32 -38.36
N GLY A 121 -11.11 0.87 -38.81
CA GLY A 121 -11.62 1.51 -40.03
C GLY A 121 -11.31 0.76 -41.33
N ARG A 122 -12.27 0.82 -42.26
CA ARG A 122 -12.00 0.58 -43.68
C ARG A 122 -11.88 1.92 -44.39
N ARG A 123 -10.65 2.29 -44.72
CA ARG A 123 -10.34 3.31 -45.72
C ARG A 123 -10.83 2.78 -47.07
N LEU A 124 -11.76 3.49 -47.71
CA LEU A 124 -11.93 3.44 -49.16
C LEU A 124 -11.77 4.88 -49.63
N ASP A 125 -10.54 5.18 -50.03
CA ASP A 125 -10.18 6.37 -50.79
C ASP A 125 -10.67 6.16 -52.23
N GLU A 126 -11.35 7.17 -52.76
CA GLU A 126 -11.84 7.26 -54.12
C GLU A 126 -10.67 7.28 -55.13
N GLY A 127 -10.82 6.50 -56.21
CA GLY A 127 -9.96 6.58 -57.39
C GLY A 127 -10.79 6.31 -58.64
N THR A 128 -11.15 7.38 -59.35
CA THR A 128 -11.88 7.45 -60.61
C THR A 128 -11.16 6.80 -61.80
N THR A 129 -11.88 6.16 -62.74
CA THR A 129 -11.79 6.37 -64.22
C THR A 129 -12.37 5.21 -65.06
N GLY A 130 -13.26 5.55 -66.02
CA GLY A 130 -13.56 4.85 -67.28
C GLY A 130 -14.50 3.64 -67.20
N GLU A 131 -15.43 3.35 -68.11
CA GLU A 131 -15.69 3.79 -69.49
C GLU A 131 -17.09 3.24 -69.89
N ARG A 132 -17.83 3.93 -70.78
CA ARG A 132 -19.10 3.44 -71.39
C ARG A 132 -18.78 2.59 -72.64
N PRO A 133 -19.67 1.70 -73.12
CA PRO A 133 -20.85 2.11 -73.92
C PRO A 133 -22.20 1.71 -73.29
#